data_AF-A0A5E4LMU2-F1
#
_entry.id   AF-A0A5E4LMU2-F1
#
_cell.length_a   1.000
_cell.length_b   1.000
_cell.length_c   1.000
_cell.angle_alpha   90.00
_cell.angle_beta   90.00
_cell.angle_gamma   90.00
#
_symmetry.space_group_name_H-M   'P 1'
#
loop_
_entity.id
_entity.type
_entity.pdbx_description
1 polymer ?
#
loop_
_entity_poly.entity_id
_entity_poly.type
_entity_poly.pdbx_seq_one_letter_code
_entity_poly.pdbx_strand_id
1 'polypeptide(L)'
;MWNYKTYYWQVVARDSLNATSSGPTWNFTTAGVYYVPGDANGDRQTNGNDVVYLVNYFKGGRAPPVYINTSRGRFYPGADANGDRINNGNDVVFLVNYFKGIQPRLRYCPAYAPANMSLVTKLDIGNPK
;
A
#
# COMPACT_ATOMS: atom_id res chain seq x y z
N MET A 1 -3.66 11.86 -6.64
CA MET A 1 -5.13 11.79 -6.38
C MET A 1 -5.39 10.57 -5.52
N TRP A 2 -6.17 10.69 -4.46
CA TRP A 2 -6.53 9.57 -3.57
C TRP A 2 -7.65 8.75 -4.21
N ASN A 3 -7.57 7.42 -4.13
CA ASN A 3 -8.64 6.52 -4.60
C ASN A 3 -9.31 5.88 -3.39
N TYR A 4 -10.60 6.18 -3.20
CA TYR A 4 -11.42 5.60 -2.15
C TYR A 4 -12.50 4.72 -2.78
N LYS A 5 -12.62 3.47 -2.30
CA LYS A 5 -13.66 2.56 -2.75
C LYS A 5 -14.25 1.81 -1.55
N THR A 6 -15.55 1.98 -1.34
CA THR A 6 -16.28 1.31 -0.27
C THR A 6 -16.91 0.03 -0.80
N TYR A 7 -16.72 -1.06 -0.07
CA TYR A 7 -17.29 -2.37 -0.35
C TYR A 7 -18.31 -2.70 0.73
N TYR A 8 -19.44 -3.27 0.32
CA TYR A 8 -20.53 -3.69 1.19
C TYR A 8 -20.74 -5.18 1.05
N TRP A 9 -21.05 -5.86 2.14
CA TRP A 9 -21.43 -7.27 2.12
C TRP A 9 -22.44 -7.59 3.21
N GLN A 10 -23.30 -8.57 2.92
CA GLN A 10 -24.39 -9.02 3.78
C GLN A 10 -24.56 -10.53 3.57
N VAL A 11 -24.83 -11.26 4.64
CA VAL A 11 -25.17 -12.69 4.58
C VAL A 11 -26.69 -12.83 4.51
N VAL A 12 -27.18 -13.65 3.58
CA VAL A 12 -28.60 -14.00 3.46
C VAL A 12 -28.75 -15.51 3.66
N ALA A 13 -29.43 -15.91 4.73
CA ALA A 13 -29.79 -17.30 4.97
C ALA A 13 -31.07 -17.64 4.22
N ARG A 14 -31.14 -18.85 3.65
CA ARG A 14 -32.32 -19.36 2.94
C ARG A 14 -32.68 -20.76 3.43
N ASP A 15 -33.96 -21.01 3.70
CA ASP A 15 -34.45 -22.33 4.07
C ASP A 15 -34.89 -23.17 2.84
N SER A 16 -35.34 -24.41 3.09
CA SER A 16 -35.80 -25.35 2.05
C SER A 16 -37.13 -24.94 1.39
N LEU A 17 -37.86 -23.99 1.99
CA LEU A 17 -39.09 -23.41 1.45
C LEU A 17 -38.82 -22.07 0.75
N ASN A 18 -37.55 -21.75 0.47
CA ASN A 18 -37.08 -20.51 -0.13
C ASN A 18 -37.28 -19.24 0.71
N ALA A 19 -37.71 -19.33 1.97
CA ALA A 19 -37.78 -18.17 2.85
C ALA A 19 -36.38 -17.66 3.17
N THR A 20 -36.21 -16.34 3.20
CA THR A 20 -34.89 -15.70 3.39
C THR A 20 -34.86 -14.82 4.62
N SER A 21 -33.74 -14.85 5.35
CA SER A 21 -33.43 -13.92 6.44
C SER A 21 -32.09 -13.26 6.20
N SER A 22 -32.06 -11.92 6.21
CA SER A 22 -30.85 -11.14 5.95
C SER A 22 -30.19 -10.72 7.26
N GLY A 23 -28.88 -10.94 7.35
CA GLY A 23 -28.04 -10.44 8.45
C GLY A 23 -27.73 -8.94 8.33
N PRO A 24 -26.88 -8.39 9.20
CA PRO A 24 -26.44 -6.99 9.10
C PRO A 24 -25.58 -6.75 7.84
N THR A 25 -25.61 -5.51 7.32
CA THR A 25 -24.70 -5.07 6.26
C THR A 25 -23.39 -4.56 6.86
N TRP A 26 -22.29 -5.18 6.47
CA TRP A 26 -20.95 -4.72 6.80
C TRP A 26 -20.33 -3.94 5.63
N ASN A 27 -19.44 -3.01 5.94
CA ASN A 27 -18.70 -2.28 4.92
C ASN A 27 -17.26 -2.02 5.33
N PHE A 28 -16.39 -1.84 4.33
CA PHE A 28 -15.05 -1.31 4.51
C PHE A 28 -14.69 -0.39 3.34
N THR A 29 -13.88 0.63 3.60
CA THR A 29 -13.38 1.56 2.57
C THR A 29 -11.89 1.31 2.34
N THR A 30 -11.51 1.03 1.10
CA THR A 30 -10.10 1.04 0.71
C THR A 30 -9.65 2.48 0.49
N ALA A 31 -8.46 2.85 0.97
CA ALA A 31 -7.80 4.11 0.65
C ALA A 31 -6.46 3.79 -0.02
N GLY A 32 -6.34 4.10 -1.31
CA GLY A 32 -5.13 3.88 -2.10
C GLY A 32 -4.54 5.20 -2.58
N VAL A 33 -3.20 5.30 -2.51
CA VAL A 33 -2.45 6.34 -3.23
C VAL A 33 -1.87 5.73 -4.50
N TYR A 34 -1.88 6.49 -5.59
CA TYR A 34 -1.16 6.10 -6.79
C TYR A 34 0.33 6.37 -6.60
N TYR A 35 1.13 5.31 -6.51
CA TYR A 35 2.59 5.34 -6.48
C TYR A 35 3.14 4.00 -7.00
N VAL A 36 4.41 3.96 -7.36
CA VAL A 36 5.14 2.72 -7.66
C VAL A 36 6.06 2.43 -6.47
N PRO A 37 6.07 1.21 -5.88
CA PRO A 37 7.02 0.88 -4.82
C PRO A 37 8.46 1.11 -5.28
N GLY A 38 9.24 1.88 -4.53
CA GLY A 38 10.61 2.27 -4.85
C GLY A 38 10.76 3.49 -5.77
N ASP A 39 9.67 4.05 -6.30
CA ASP A 39 9.66 5.34 -7.02
C ASP A 39 9.60 6.49 -6.01
N ALA A 40 10.77 6.92 -5.55
CA ALA A 40 10.90 7.96 -4.54
C ALA A 40 10.76 9.37 -5.16
N ASN A 41 11.14 9.53 -6.43
CA ASN A 41 11.14 10.83 -7.10
C ASN A 41 9.79 11.17 -7.77
N GLY A 42 8.88 10.20 -7.90
CA GLY A 42 7.54 10.33 -8.47
C GLY A 42 7.50 10.32 -10.00
N ASP A 43 8.53 9.81 -10.67
CA ASP A 43 8.64 9.76 -12.14
C ASP A 43 8.03 8.49 -12.77
N ARG A 44 7.44 7.62 -11.94
CA ARG A 44 6.79 6.34 -12.29
C ARG A 44 7.76 5.26 -12.75
N GLN A 45 9.06 5.45 -12.57
CA GLN A 45 10.07 4.44 -12.80
C GLN A 45 10.71 4.08 -11.47
N THR A 46 11.24 2.87 -11.37
CA THR A 46 12.03 2.47 -10.21
C THR A 46 13.42 2.11 -10.68
N ASN A 47 14.34 3.04 -10.52
CA ASN A 47 15.70 2.93 -11.02
C ASN A 47 16.73 3.59 -10.06
N GLY A 48 17.98 3.72 -10.50
CA GLY A 48 19.05 4.30 -9.69
C GLY A 48 18.80 5.76 -9.28
N ASN A 49 17.98 6.52 -10.02
CA ASN A 49 17.65 7.91 -9.68
C ASN A 49 16.83 7.99 -8.39
N ASP A 50 16.03 6.98 -8.07
CA ASP A 50 15.26 6.92 -6.82
C ASP A 50 16.16 6.76 -5.60
N VAL A 51 17.23 5.96 -5.74
CA VAL A 51 18.27 5.82 -4.71
C VAL A 51 18.92 7.18 -4.45
N VAL A 52 19.35 7.85 -5.52
CA VAL A 52 19.99 9.17 -5.43
C VAL A 52 19.03 10.21 -4.84
N TYR A 53 17.77 10.19 -5.26
CA TYR A 53 16.74 11.09 -4.77
C TYR A 53 16.51 10.90 -3.27
N LEU A 54 16.35 9.66 -2.81
CA LEU A 54 16.06 9.35 -1.42
C LEU A 54 17.23 9.72 -0.50
N VAL A 55 18.48 9.49 -0.95
CA VAL A 55 19.68 9.97 -0.26
C VAL A 55 19.71 11.50 -0.18
N ASN A 56 19.44 12.21 -1.27
CA ASN A 56 19.42 13.67 -1.30
C ASN A 56 18.31 14.23 -0.40
N TYR A 57 17.15 13.60 -0.36
CA TYR A 57 16.07 13.95 0.57
C TYR A 57 16.53 13.85 2.03
N PHE A 58 17.15 12.74 2.44
CA PHE A 58 17.65 12.59 3.81
C PHE A 58 18.77 13.57 4.17
N LYS A 59 19.47 14.12 3.18
CA LYS A 59 20.45 15.21 3.36
C LYS A 59 19.83 16.60 3.46
N GLY A 60 18.50 16.71 3.48
CA GLY A 60 17.78 17.99 3.55
C GLY A 60 17.33 18.54 2.20
N GLY A 61 17.35 17.72 1.15
CA GLY A 61 16.82 18.08 -0.16
C GLY A 61 15.30 18.15 -0.21
N ARG A 62 14.75 18.24 -1.43
CA ARG A 62 13.31 18.31 -1.65
C ARG A 62 12.62 17.03 -1.18
N ALA A 63 11.50 17.17 -0.49
CA ALA A 63 10.66 16.05 -0.06
C ALA A 63 10.01 15.31 -1.26
N PRO A 64 9.86 13.97 -1.19
CA PRO A 64 9.15 13.20 -2.20
C PRO A 64 7.76 13.77 -2.51
N PRO A 65 7.35 13.83 -3.79
CA PRO A 65 6.11 14.50 -4.18
C PRO A 65 4.85 13.73 -3.79
N VAL A 66 4.95 12.41 -3.65
CA VAL A 66 3.82 11.54 -3.27
C VAL A 66 3.91 11.22 -1.78
N TYR A 67 2.93 11.68 -1.02
CA TYR A 67 2.89 11.48 0.43
C TYR A 67 1.47 11.19 0.95
N ILE A 68 1.44 10.59 2.14
CA ILE A 68 0.27 10.30 2.96
C ILE A 68 0.43 11.08 4.26
N ASN A 69 -0.63 11.76 4.69
CA ASN A 69 -0.65 12.35 6.02
C ASN A 69 -0.98 11.28 7.05
N THR A 70 -0.08 11.08 8.01
CA THR A 70 -0.26 10.16 9.14
C THR A 70 -0.23 10.94 10.45
N SER A 71 -0.58 10.29 11.55
CA SER A 71 -0.40 10.87 12.89
C SER A 71 1.06 11.20 13.24
N ARG A 72 2.03 10.62 12.51
CA ARG A 72 3.47 10.86 12.68
C ARG A 72 4.02 11.89 11.68
N GLY A 73 3.15 12.54 10.91
CA GLY A 73 3.54 13.45 9.84
C GLY A 73 3.45 12.81 8.45
N ARG A 74 4.20 13.38 7.49
CA ARG A 74 4.21 12.91 6.10
C ARG A 74 4.95 11.58 5.98
N PHE A 75 4.27 10.59 5.42
CA PHE A 75 4.82 9.30 5.02
C PHE A 75 4.88 9.23 3.49
N TYR A 76 5.98 8.71 2.93
CA TYR A 76 6.24 8.69 1.50
C TYR A 76 6.18 7.23 1.01
N PRO A 77 5.03 6.74 0.53
CA PRO A 77 4.84 5.32 0.28
C PRO A 77 5.71 4.78 -0.88
N GLY A 78 6.04 5.61 -1.87
CA GLY A 78 6.99 5.24 -2.93
C GLY A 78 8.43 5.08 -2.45
N ALA A 79 8.78 5.71 -1.33
CA ALA A 79 10.10 5.61 -0.73
C ALA A 79 10.23 4.50 0.34
N ASP A 80 9.13 3.85 0.73
CA ASP A 80 9.12 2.71 1.67
C ASP A 80 9.35 1.40 0.88
N ALA A 81 10.60 1.13 0.55
CA ALA A 81 10.98 0.05 -0.35
C ALA A 81 10.96 -1.32 0.34
N ASN A 82 11.16 -1.34 1.67
CA ASN A 82 11.16 -2.57 2.47
C ASN A 82 9.79 -2.89 3.09
N GLY A 83 8.83 -1.94 3.05
CA GLY A 83 7.45 -2.09 3.49
C GLY A 83 7.23 -1.95 5.01
N ASP A 84 8.18 -1.37 5.75
CA ASP A 84 8.15 -1.29 7.21
C ASP A 84 7.41 -0.04 7.75
N ARG A 85 6.92 0.84 6.87
CA ARG A 85 6.26 2.12 7.17
C ARG A 85 7.17 3.21 7.75
N ILE A 86 8.48 3.11 7.56
CA ILE A 86 9.44 4.09 8.07
C ILE A 86 10.37 4.50 6.93
N ASN A 87 10.21 5.72 6.42
CA ASN A 87 11.14 6.25 5.42
C ASN A 87 12.50 6.59 6.06
N ASN A 88 13.51 5.74 5.87
CA ASN A 88 14.86 5.92 6.41
C ASN A 88 15.96 5.29 5.52
N GLY A 89 17.20 5.22 6.03
CA GLY A 89 18.33 4.66 5.29
C GLY A 89 18.19 3.17 4.93
N ASN A 90 17.36 2.41 5.63
CA ASN A 90 17.11 1.00 5.30
C ASN A 90 16.36 0.87 3.97
N ASP A 91 15.51 1.83 3.60
CA ASP A 91 14.87 1.84 2.28
C ASP A 91 15.89 2.01 1.16
N VAL A 92 16.87 2.90 1.36
CA VAL A 92 17.98 3.11 0.42
C VAL A 92 18.75 1.81 0.25
N VAL A 93 19.13 1.16 1.36
CA VAL A 93 19.85 -0.11 1.35
C VAL A 93 19.01 -1.21 0.67
N PHE A 94 17.71 -1.27 0.95
CA PHE A 94 16.81 -2.24 0.35
C PHE A 94 16.69 -2.04 -1.16
N LEU A 95 16.53 -0.81 -1.61
CA LEU A 95 16.41 -0.44 -3.03
C LEU A 95 17.72 -0.75 -3.79
N VAL A 96 18.88 -0.46 -3.18
CA VAL A 96 20.19 -0.87 -3.74
C VAL A 96 20.31 -2.39 -3.83
N ASN A 97 19.90 -3.13 -2.79
CA ASN A 97 19.95 -4.60 -2.80
C ASN A 97 19.00 -5.21 -3.83
N TYR A 98 17.86 -4.57 -4.10
CA TYR A 98 16.96 -4.93 -5.18
C TYR A 98 17.64 -4.77 -6.55
N PHE A 99 18.27 -3.62 -6.83
CA PHE A 99 18.99 -3.42 -8.10
C PHE A 99 20.21 -4.33 -8.27
N LYS A 100 20.82 -4.77 -7.18
CA LYS A 100 21.89 -5.78 -7.19
C LYS A 100 21.39 -7.22 -7.41
N GLY A 101 20.07 -7.45 -7.44
CA GLY A 101 19.49 -8.79 -7.53
C GLY A 101 19.60 -9.62 -6.23
N ILE A 102 19.95 -8.99 -5.11
CA ILE A 102 20.02 -9.65 -3.79
C ILE A 102 18.61 -9.82 -3.20
N GLN A 103 17.75 -8.80 -3.36
CA GLN A 103 16.34 -8.88 -2.96
C GLN A 103 15.47 -9.14 -4.20
N PRO A 104 14.56 -10.13 -4.17
CA PRO A 104 13.85 -10.56 -5.38
C PRO A 104 12.75 -9.61 -5.83
N ARG A 105 12.23 -8.77 -4.92
CA ARG A 105 11.16 -7.81 -5.21
C ARG A 105 11.12 -6.69 -4.19
N LEU A 106 10.64 -5.53 -4.66
CA LEU A 106 10.26 -4.43 -3.79
C LEU A 106 9.01 -4.76 -2.99
N ARG A 107 8.90 -4.12 -1.84
CA ARG A 107 7.79 -4.29 -0.91
C ARG A 107 7.07 -2.96 -0.74
N TYR A 108 5.90 -3.04 -0.12
CA TYR A 108 5.10 -1.90 0.25
C TYR A 108 4.32 -2.24 1.52
N CYS A 109 3.92 -1.23 2.27
CA CYS A 109 3.04 -1.44 3.41
C CYS A 109 1.61 -1.80 2.95
N PRO A 110 1.02 -2.92 3.41
CA PRO A 110 -0.36 -3.28 3.07
C PRO A 110 -1.41 -2.24 3.50
N ALA A 111 -1.17 -1.50 4.59
CA ALA A 111 -2.08 -0.45 5.06
C ALA A 111 -2.12 0.77 4.11
N TYR A 112 -1.10 0.91 3.26
CA TYR A 112 -0.96 2.00 2.30
C TYR A 112 -0.69 1.47 0.89
N ALA A 113 -1.33 0.35 0.53
CA ALA A 113 -1.06 -0.32 -0.76
C ALA A 113 -1.26 0.62 -1.96
N PRO A 114 -0.45 0.45 -3.04
CA PRO A 114 -0.65 1.19 -4.29
C PRO A 114 -2.07 1.00 -4.83
N ALA A 115 -2.70 2.07 -5.29
CA ALA A 115 -4.07 2.02 -5.82
C ALA A 115 -4.24 1.12 -7.07
N ASN A 116 -3.15 0.78 -7.76
CA ASN A 116 -3.12 -0.17 -8.88
C ASN A 116 -2.84 -1.62 -8.46
N MET A 117 -2.47 -1.87 -7.20
CA MET A 117 -2.26 -3.21 -6.61
C MET A 117 -3.35 -3.61 -5.62
N SER A 118 -4.31 -2.73 -5.33
CA SER A 118 -5.33 -2.91 -4.28
C SER A 118 -6.48 -3.84 -4.65
N LEU A 119 -6.28 -4.81 -5.54
CA LEU A 119 -7.25 -5.86 -5.82
C LEU A 119 -6.67 -7.24 -5.49
N VAL A 120 -7.47 -8.01 -4.76
CA VAL A 120 -7.27 -9.38 -4.29
C VAL A 120 -6.59 -9.52 -2.90
N THR A 121 -7.23 -9.03 -1.85
CA THR A 121 -7.21 -9.77 -0.57
C THR A 121 -8.49 -10.59 -0.49
N LYS A 122 -8.32 -11.91 -0.57
CA LYS A 122 -9.33 -12.92 -0.29
C LYS A 122 -9.84 -12.66 1.14
N LEU A 123 -11.12 -12.35 1.29
CA LEU A 123 -11.75 -12.32 2.60
C LEU A 123 -11.90 -13.78 3.05
N ASP A 124 -10.97 -14.28 3.85
CA ASP A 124 -11.14 -15.57 4.53
C ASP A 124 -12.20 -15.39 5.61
N ILE A 125 -13.47 -15.57 5.23
CA ILE A 125 -14.58 -15.71 6.17
C ILE A 125 -14.42 -17.08 6.82
N GLY A 126 -13.59 -17.15 7.86
CA GLY A 126 -13.56 -18.29 8.76
C GLY A 126 -14.94 -18.44 9.39
N ASN A 127 -15.58 -19.58 9.12
CA ASN A 127 -16.86 -19.94 9.70
C ASN A 127 -16.73 -19.93 11.23
N PRO A 128 -17.45 -19.07 11.98
CA PRO A 128 -17.49 -19.21 13.43
C PRO A 128 -18.17 -20.56 13.74
N LYS A 129 -17.45 -21.41 14.47
CA LYS A 129 -18.00 -22.65 15.03
C LYS A 129 -19.11 -22.35 16.02
#